data_AF-A0A6N7S979-F1
#
_entry.id   AF-A0A6N7S979-F1
#
_cell.length_a   1.000
_cell.length_b   1.000
_cell.length_c   1.000
_cell.angle_alpha   90.00
_cell.angle_beta   90.00
_cell.angle_gamma   90.00
#
_symmetry.space_group_name_H-M   'P 1'
#
loop_
_entity.id
_entity.type
_entity.pdbx_description
1 polymer ?
#
loop_
_entity_poly.entity_id
_entity_poly.type
_entity_poly.pdbx_seq_one_letter_code
_entity_poly.pdbx_strand_id
1 'polypeptide(L)'
;MKKNLKPYLICMIAAIVFSAGCALFSNNPLLTFIDVLSILSLVFIVVGLLEFLIHGGYFDFLSYSFSSAKNLLSRHSQPAGSQRYFDYAQKQKERRGTSSHFVLKLAVLLLALSILLTIFYELL
;
A
#
# COMPACT_ATOMS: atom_id res chain seq x y z
N MET A 1 -1.03 4.44 -21.58
CA MET A 1 -2.13 3.82 -20.81
C MET A 1 -2.95 4.90 -20.12
N LYS A 2 -4.21 5.14 -20.55
CA LYS A 2 -5.17 5.94 -19.77
C LYS A 2 -5.39 5.20 -18.45
N LYS A 3 -4.84 5.70 -17.35
CA LYS A 3 -5.08 5.11 -16.02
C LYS A 3 -6.56 5.27 -15.75
N ASN A 4 -7.28 4.16 -15.62
CA ASN A 4 -8.71 4.18 -15.33
C ASN A 4 -8.92 4.82 -13.97
N LEU A 5 -9.31 6.11 -13.97
CA LEU A 5 -9.54 6.90 -12.75
C LEU A 5 -10.84 6.47 -12.03
N LYS A 6 -11.74 5.80 -12.76
CA LYS A 6 -13.05 5.32 -12.29
C LYS A 6 -12.96 4.51 -10.98
N PRO A 7 -12.12 3.46 -10.85
CA PRO A 7 -12.01 2.72 -9.60
C PRO A 7 -11.50 3.55 -8.41
N TYR A 8 -10.62 4.55 -8.62
CA TYR A 8 -10.16 5.44 -7.54
C TYR A 8 -11.32 6.25 -6.97
N LEU A 9 -12.12 6.83 -7.86
CA LEU A 9 -13.26 7.67 -7.47
C LEU A 9 -14.34 6.84 -6.78
N ILE A 10 -14.63 5.64 -7.27
CA ILE A 10 -15.65 4.76 -6.67
C ILE A 10 -15.23 4.36 -5.25
N CYS A 11 -13.95 3.97 -5.04
CA CYS A 11 -13.47 3.59 -3.70
C CYS A 11 -13.45 4.79 -2.75
N MET A 12 -13.06 5.99 -3.22
CA MET A 12 -13.13 7.23 -2.43
C MET A 12 -14.56 7.53 -1.99
N ILE A 13 -15.50 7.51 -2.93
CA ILE A 13 -16.91 7.79 -2.65
C ILE A 13 -17.47 6.76 -1.66
N ALA A 14 -17.16 5.47 -1.85
CA ALA A 14 -17.60 4.43 -0.93
C ALA A 14 -17.06 4.63 0.49
N ALA A 15 -15.78 4.99 0.65
CA ALA A 15 -15.19 5.26 1.96
C ALA A 15 -15.83 6.49 2.65
N ILE A 16 -16.11 7.55 1.88
CA ILE A 16 -16.78 8.76 2.38
C ILE A 16 -18.22 8.44 2.81
N VAL A 17 -18.99 7.73 1.97
CA VAL A 17 -20.38 7.35 2.27
C VAL A 17 -20.44 6.44 3.48
N PHE A 18 -19.53 5.47 3.59
CA PHE A 18 -19.45 4.59 4.76
C PHE A 18 -19.15 5.36 6.03
N SER A 19 -18.15 6.26 6.00
CA SER A 19 -17.80 7.08 7.15
C SER A 19 -18.96 8.02 7.56
N ALA A 20 -19.63 8.63 6.58
CA ALA A 20 -20.82 9.46 6.83
C ALA A 20 -21.96 8.63 7.43
N GLY A 21 -22.15 7.39 6.98
CA GLY A 21 -23.12 6.47 7.56
C GLY A 21 -22.84 6.17 9.04
N CYS A 22 -21.58 5.91 9.41
CA CYS A 22 -21.18 5.70 10.80
C CYS A 22 -21.36 6.96 11.66
N ALA A 23 -21.11 8.14 11.10
CA ALA A 23 -21.27 9.42 11.79
C ALA A 23 -22.72 9.71 12.21
N LEU A 24 -23.72 9.27 11.43
CA LEU A 24 -25.15 9.49 11.72
C LEU A 24 -25.64 8.80 13.00
N PHE A 25 -24.93 7.77 13.47
CA PHE A 25 -25.28 7.02 14.69
C PHE A 25 -24.51 7.47 15.93
N SER A 26 -23.68 8.52 15.82
CA SER A 26 -22.81 8.99 16.90
C SER A 26 -23.28 10.30 17.51
N ASN A 27 -23.00 10.48 18.80
CA ASN A 27 -23.23 11.74 19.51
C ASN A 27 -22.33 12.88 19.01
N ASN A 28 -21.17 12.56 18.44
CA ASN A 28 -20.23 13.53 17.87
C ASN A 28 -19.97 13.18 16.39
N PRO A 29 -20.89 13.53 15.47
CA PRO A 29 -20.87 13.05 14.09
C PRO A 29 -19.60 13.47 13.33
N LEU A 30 -19.11 14.70 13.54
CA LEU A 30 -17.89 15.20 12.92
C LEU A 30 -16.64 14.41 13.35
N LEU A 31 -16.48 14.18 14.65
CA LEU A 31 -15.33 13.47 15.18
C LEU A 31 -15.33 12.00 14.74
N THR A 32 -16.49 11.33 14.83
CA THR A 32 -16.64 9.94 14.38
C THR A 32 -16.41 9.78 12.88
N PHE A 33 -16.82 10.76 12.06
CA PHE A 33 -16.51 10.76 10.64
C PHE A 33 -15.00 10.80 10.37
N ILE A 34 -14.28 11.67 11.09
CA ILE A 34 -12.83 11.82 10.95
C ILE A 34 -12.11 10.54 11.41
N ASP A 35 -12.51 9.97 12.54
CA ASP A 35 -11.92 8.74 13.08
C ASP A 35 -12.12 7.55 12.14
N VAL A 36 -13.35 7.31 11.68
CA VAL A 36 -13.66 6.20 10.78
C VAL A 36 -12.93 6.35 9.44
N LEU A 37 -12.87 7.58 8.90
CA LEU A 37 -12.13 7.86 7.67
C LEU A 37 -10.62 7.64 7.86
N SER A 38 -10.07 8.04 9.01
CA SER A 38 -8.67 7.83 9.37
C SER A 38 -8.31 6.35 9.45
N ILE A 39 -9.13 5.55 10.17
CA ILE A 39 -8.97 4.09 10.29
C ILE A 39 -9.02 3.42 8.91
N LEU A 40 -10.01 3.78 8.07
CA LEU A 40 -10.10 3.29 6.69
C LEU A 40 -8.86 3.63 5.87
N SER A 41 -8.35 4.86 5.98
CA SER A 41 -7.14 5.27 5.29
C SER A 41 -5.93 4.43 5.73
N LEU A 42 -5.80 4.16 7.03
CA LEU A 42 -4.71 3.35 7.59
C LEU A 42 -4.76 1.92 7.05
N VAL A 43 -5.95 1.31 7.01
CA VAL A 43 -6.15 -0.03 6.45
C VAL A 43 -5.76 -0.04 4.97
N PHE A 44 -6.18 0.95 4.19
CA PHE A 44 -5.77 1.05 2.78
C PHE A 44 -4.26 1.27 2.62
N ILE A 45 -3.59 1.98 3.54
CA ILE A 45 -2.13 2.13 3.52
C ILE A 45 -1.47 0.77 3.71
N VAL A 46 -1.92 -0.01 4.69
CA VAL A 46 -1.38 -1.35 4.95
C VAL A 46 -1.58 -2.27 3.75
N VAL A 47 -2.79 -2.31 3.18
CA VAL A 47 -3.09 -3.11 1.98
C VAL A 47 -2.27 -2.63 0.78
N GLY A 48 -2.14 -1.32 0.58
CA GLY A 48 -1.34 -0.74 -0.50
C GLY A 48 0.15 -1.01 -0.34
N LEU A 49 0.66 -1.04 0.90
CA LEU A 49 2.04 -1.41 1.21
C LEU A 49 2.28 -2.90 0.96
N LEU A 50 1.32 -3.76 1.34
CA LEU A 50 1.35 -5.19 1.01
C LEU A 50 1.37 -5.42 -0.50
N GLU A 51 0.48 -4.77 -1.24
CA GLU A 51 0.47 -4.83 -2.71
C GLU A 51 1.79 -4.31 -3.29
N PHE A 52 2.33 -3.21 -2.75
CA PHE A 52 3.63 -2.66 -3.13
C PHE A 52 4.78 -3.63 -2.86
N LEU A 53 4.79 -4.33 -1.72
CA LEU A 53 5.81 -5.31 -1.38
C LEU A 53 5.73 -6.55 -2.28
N ILE A 54 4.52 -7.04 -2.53
CA ILE A 54 4.26 -8.21 -3.39
C ILE A 54 4.63 -7.89 -4.83
N HIS A 55 4.14 -6.78 -5.39
CA HIS A 55 4.44 -6.34 -6.76
C HIS A 55 5.82 -5.72 -6.92
N GLY A 56 6.44 -5.23 -5.84
CA GLY A 56 7.82 -4.73 -5.83
C GLY A 56 8.86 -5.85 -5.84
N GLY A 57 8.47 -7.08 -5.48
CA GLY A 57 9.39 -8.22 -5.46
C GLY A 57 10.35 -8.19 -4.26
N TYR A 58 10.08 -7.32 -3.28
CA TYR A 58 10.85 -7.24 -2.05
C TYR A 58 10.77 -8.53 -1.23
N PHE A 59 9.64 -9.25 -1.29
CA PHE A 59 9.52 -10.59 -0.68
C PHE A 59 10.41 -11.64 -1.36
N ASP A 60 10.56 -11.59 -2.69
CA ASP A 60 11.50 -12.45 -3.43
C ASP A 60 12.94 -12.08 -3.06
N PHE A 61 13.26 -10.78 -2.92
CA PHE A 61 14.57 -10.30 -2.49
C PHE A 61 14.93 -10.68 -1.06
N LEU A 62 13.99 -10.58 -0.12
CA LEU A 62 14.17 -11.01 1.27
C LEU A 62 14.39 -12.53 1.35
N SER A 63 13.60 -13.32 0.63
CA SER A 63 13.76 -14.77 0.56
C SER A 63 15.12 -15.17 -0.03
N TYR A 64 15.57 -14.46 -1.07
CA TYR A 64 16.92 -14.65 -1.63
C TYR A 64 18.03 -14.21 -0.68
N SER A 65 17.87 -13.09 0.03
CA SER A 65 18.86 -12.60 1.00
C SER A 65 18.99 -13.59 2.16
N PHE A 66 17.89 -14.17 2.61
CA PHE A 66 17.88 -15.20 3.65
C PHE A 66 18.49 -16.52 3.17
N SER A 67 18.21 -16.91 1.92
CA SER A 67 18.83 -18.08 1.29
C SER A 67 20.35 -17.89 1.09
N SER A 68 20.79 -16.71 0.65
CA SER A 68 22.21 -16.34 0.56
C SER A 68 22.89 -16.27 1.93
N ALA A 69 22.23 -15.72 2.96
CA ALA A 69 22.77 -15.68 4.32
C ALA A 69 22.90 -17.10 4.89
N LYS A 70 21.91 -17.96 4.65
CA LYS A 70 21.96 -19.39 5.01
C LYS A 70 23.09 -20.12 4.27
N ASN A 71 23.28 -19.87 2.98
CA ASN A 71 24.38 -20.42 2.18
C ASN A 71 25.76 -19.85 2.53
N LEU A 72 25.84 -18.66 3.12
CA LEU A 72 27.09 -18.12 3.68
C LEU A 72 27.40 -18.77 5.04
N LEU A 73 26.36 -19.10 5.81
CA LEU A 73 26.49 -19.78 7.10
C LEU A 73 26.83 -21.27 6.95
N SER A 74 26.25 -21.95 5.95
CA SER A 74 26.69 -23.28 5.55
C SER A 74 27.85 -23.15 4.58
N ARG A 75 29.10 -23.50 4.96
CA ARG A 75 30.33 -23.43 4.15
C ARG A 75 30.29 -24.26 2.83
N HIS A 76 29.37 -23.97 1.92
CA HIS A 76 29.26 -24.59 0.61
C HIS A 76 29.07 -23.47 -0.42
N SER A 77 30.18 -22.85 -0.78
CA SER A 77 30.28 -21.79 -1.77
C SER A 77 29.98 -22.35 -3.16
N GLN A 78 28.73 -22.26 -3.61
CA GLN A 78 28.40 -22.38 -5.04
C GLN A 78 28.18 -20.96 -5.62
N PRO A 79 29.10 -20.46 -6.48
CA PRO A 79 29.01 -19.10 -7.03
C PRO A 79 27.98 -18.91 -8.16
N ALA A 80 27.20 -19.93 -8.52
CA ALA A 80 26.43 -19.95 -9.77
C ALA A 80 25.04 -19.29 -9.72
N GLY A 81 24.58 -18.82 -8.54
CA GLY A 81 23.20 -18.37 -8.34
C GLY A 81 22.92 -16.88 -8.60
N SER A 82 23.93 -16.01 -8.49
CA SER A 82 23.72 -14.55 -8.50
C SER A 82 23.31 -14.01 -9.87
N GLN A 83 23.97 -14.44 -10.95
CA GLN A 83 23.67 -14.01 -12.32
C GLN A 83 22.26 -14.45 -12.78
N ARG A 84 21.83 -15.67 -12.41
CA ARG A 84 20.48 -16.16 -12.70
C ARG A 84 19.38 -15.38 -11.98
N TYR A 85 19.67 -14.87 -10.78
CA TYR A 85 18.72 -14.04 -10.02
C TYR A 85 18.54 -12.65 -10.63
N PHE A 86 19.63 -12.01 -11.07
CA PHE A 86 19.55 -10.71 -11.74
C PHE A 86 18.75 -10.80 -13.04
N ASP A 87 18.95 -11.85 -13.85
CA ASP A 87 18.17 -12.08 -15.07
C ASP A 87 16.69 -12.38 -14.78
N TYR A 88 16.40 -13.12 -13.70
CA TYR A 88 15.03 -13.37 -13.25
C TYR A 88 14.35 -12.09 -12.74
N ALA A 89 15.00 -11.34 -11.86
CA ALA A 89 14.49 -10.09 -11.29
C ALA A 89 14.27 -9.05 -12.38
N GLN A 90 15.16 -8.97 -13.37
CA GLN A 90 15.04 -8.05 -14.51
C GLN A 90 13.88 -8.44 -15.42
N LYS A 91 13.72 -9.73 -15.76
CA LYS A 91 12.54 -10.23 -16.51
C LYS A 91 11.22 -10.03 -15.76
N GLN A 92 11.23 -10.16 -14.43
CA GLN A 92 10.04 -9.92 -13.60
C GLN A 92 9.72 -8.43 -13.51
N LYS A 93 10.73 -7.55 -13.46
CA LYS A 93 10.59 -6.09 -13.50
C LYS A 93 10.06 -5.59 -14.85
N GLU A 94 10.49 -6.19 -15.96
CA GLU A 94 9.93 -5.93 -17.30
C GLU A 94 8.49 -6.45 -17.45
N ARG A 95 8.18 -7.65 -16.92
CA ARG A 95 6.82 -8.22 -16.95
C ARG A 95 5.82 -7.47 -16.08
N ARG A 96 6.26 -6.94 -14.93
CA ARG A 96 5.36 -6.22 -14.00
C ARG A 96 4.96 -4.84 -14.52
N GLY A 97 5.61 -4.35 -15.59
CA GLY A 97 5.31 -3.06 -16.18
C GLY A 97 5.37 -1.92 -15.16
N THR A 98 4.98 -0.71 -15.55
CA THR A 98 4.72 0.34 -14.57
C THR A 98 3.42 0.02 -13.83
N SER A 99 3.47 -0.96 -12.92
CA SER A 99 2.43 -1.28 -11.96
C SER A 99 2.12 -0.01 -11.19
N SER A 100 1.08 0.69 -11.65
CA SER A 100 0.69 1.97 -11.11
C SER A 100 0.16 1.69 -9.72
N HIS A 101 1.00 1.87 -8.69
CA HIS A 101 0.72 1.68 -7.26
C HIS A 101 -0.59 2.36 -6.84
N PHE A 102 -1.71 1.67 -7.08
CA PHE A 102 -3.05 2.24 -7.12
C PHE A 102 -3.54 2.46 -5.70
N VAL A 103 -3.50 1.41 -4.90
CA VAL A 103 -4.01 1.42 -3.53
C VAL A 103 -3.17 2.36 -2.67
N LEU A 104 -1.85 2.35 -2.83
CA LEU A 104 -0.95 3.17 -2.02
C LEU A 104 -1.13 4.67 -2.27
N LYS A 105 -1.32 5.09 -3.53
CA LYS A 105 -1.61 6.51 -3.84
C LYS A 105 -2.97 6.96 -3.31
N LEU A 106 -3.97 6.09 -3.41
CA LEU A 106 -5.31 6.35 -2.88
C LEU A 106 -5.29 6.51 -1.36
N ALA A 107 -4.56 5.63 -0.68
CA ALA A 107 -4.48 5.61 0.77
C ALA A 107 -3.77 6.85 1.33
N VAL A 108 -2.69 7.30 0.70
CA VAL A 108 -1.99 8.55 1.06
C VAL A 108 -2.91 9.76 0.90
N LEU A 109 -3.71 9.80 -0.17
CA LEU A 109 -4.64 10.91 -0.42
C LEU A 109 -5.75 10.95 0.63
N LEU A 110 -6.32 9.80 0.99
CA LEU A 110 -7.32 9.68 2.07
C LEU A 110 -6.75 10.09 3.43
N LEU A 111 -5.52 9.68 3.74
CA LEU A 111 -4.86 10.05 5.00
C LEU A 111 -4.58 11.56 5.07
N ALA A 112 -4.08 12.16 3.98
CA ALA A 112 -3.85 13.60 3.93
C ALA A 112 -5.15 14.40 4.13
N LEU A 113 -6.25 13.93 3.55
CA LEU A 113 -7.58 14.54 3.75
C LEU A 113 -8.06 14.41 5.20
N SER A 114 -7.88 13.22 5.80
CA SER A 114 -8.22 12.98 7.20
C SER A 114 -7.45 13.91 8.14
N ILE A 115 -6.12 14.03 7.99
CA ILE A 115 -5.29 14.92 8.80
C ILE A 115 -5.72 16.37 8.65
N LEU A 116 -6.01 16.81 7.42
CA LEU A 116 -6.47 18.18 7.17
C LEU A 116 -7.79 18.45 7.89
N LEU A 117 -8.75 17.51 7.84
CA LEU A 117 -10.01 17.62 8.58
C LEU A 117 -9.80 17.65 10.09
N THR A 118 -8.87 16.86 10.63
CA THR A 118 -8.51 16.90 12.05
C THR A 118 -7.97 18.26 12.47
N ILE A 119 -7.05 18.84 11.68
CA ILE A 119 -6.50 20.18 11.95
C ILE A 119 -7.61 21.23 11.93
N PHE A 120 -8.52 21.17 10.95
CA PHE A 120 -9.66 22.09 10.88
C PHE A 120 -10.63 21.91 12.07
N TYR A 121 -10.80 20.69 12.56
CA TYR A 121 -11.63 20.42 13.74
C TYR A 121 -11.01 20.96 15.04
N GLU A 122 -9.70 20.86 15.23
CA GLU A 122 -9.01 21.45 16.39
C GLU A 122 -8.96 22.99 16.36
N LEU A 123 -9.03 23.60 15.17
CA LEU A 123 -8.99 25.04 14.98
C LEU A 123 -10.37 25.73 15.15
N LEU A 124 -11.46 24.96 15.19
CA LEU A 124 -12.85 25.45 15.25
C LEU A 124 -13.41 25.36 16.68
#